data_AF-W9GCB4-F1
#
_entry.id   AF-W9GCB4-F1
#
_cell.length_a   1.000
_cell.length_b   1.000
_cell.length_c   1.000
_cell.angle_alpha   90.00
_cell.angle_beta   90.00
_cell.angle_gamma   90.00
#
_symmetry.space_group_name_H-M   'P 1'
#
loop_
_entity.id
_entity.type
_entity.pdbx_description
1 polymer ?
#
loop_
_entity_poly.entity_id
_entity_poly.type
_entity_poly.pdbx_seq_one_letter_code
_entity_poly.pdbx_strand_id
1 'polypeptide(L)'
;TVVYEIHDYGVGIHDEHGDVVADAPGIAVFTRANDFGIKKALEFVGRETLRPGDIFLLNYSYWSSAHALDPLVFMPIHDGDRLVGFASCRIHVLDLKQKDPGYVVDSTDMYQEGIFFPATRLYRAGVANDDVFNLIRVNSRMPERTIGDLQAQVSAVLSGARRVVEMTRRYGVPVVRAALAAINDHGERLARSALDRLPKGTWRATDILDSDGVELDRTVTMSATVTITDEEMVIDWTGSEMWAGPTGDGTGFRGPIALPLGKTLAFCSLVFKALTTPETPVVAGNFRPLRVVTQPGSVMHAVPPMPTF
;
A
#
# COMPACT_ATOMS: atom_id res chain seq x y z
N THR A 1 -12.36 -15.29 -11.56
CA THR A 1 -12.60 -14.12 -10.67
C THR A 1 -11.36 -13.26 -10.66
N VAL A 2 -11.45 -11.97 -10.29
CA VAL A 2 -10.28 -11.06 -10.22
C VAL A 2 -9.13 -11.68 -9.41
N VAL A 3 -9.43 -12.25 -8.24
CA VAL A 3 -8.41 -12.90 -7.40
C VAL A 3 -7.84 -14.18 -8.03
N TYR A 4 -8.69 -15.08 -8.53
CA TYR A 4 -8.26 -16.42 -8.98
C TYR A 4 -7.67 -16.43 -10.39
N GLU A 5 -8.13 -15.54 -11.28
CA GLU A 5 -7.72 -15.50 -12.70
C GLU A 5 -6.71 -14.38 -12.97
N ILE A 6 -6.87 -13.21 -12.35
CA ILE A 6 -6.03 -12.02 -12.60
C ILE A 6 -4.89 -11.92 -11.58
N HIS A 7 -4.99 -12.63 -10.44
CA HIS A 7 -4.00 -12.61 -9.36
C HIS A 7 -3.78 -11.19 -8.79
N ASP A 8 -4.86 -10.40 -8.75
CA ASP A 8 -4.87 -9.06 -8.16
C ASP A 8 -4.93 -9.14 -6.62
N TYR A 9 -3.80 -9.57 -6.06
CA TYR A 9 -3.58 -9.64 -4.62
C TYR A 9 -2.13 -9.33 -4.28
N GLY A 10 -1.88 -9.04 -3.00
CA GLY A 10 -0.53 -8.92 -2.46
C GLY A 10 -0.51 -9.48 -1.04
N VAL A 11 0.40 -10.41 -0.74
CA VAL A 11 0.50 -11.06 0.57
C VAL A 11 1.90 -10.86 1.12
N GLY A 12 1.98 -10.35 2.36
CA GLY A 12 3.26 -9.99 2.96
C GLY A 12 3.38 -10.41 4.42
N ILE A 13 4.62 -10.69 4.83
CA ILE A 13 5.04 -10.76 6.23
C ILE A 13 5.92 -9.54 6.49
N HIS A 14 5.69 -8.93 7.65
CA HIS A 14 6.37 -7.72 8.10
C HIS A 14 6.94 -7.94 9.51
N ASP A 15 8.05 -7.28 9.81
CA ASP A 15 8.63 -7.28 11.15
C ASP A 15 7.78 -6.45 12.14
N GLU A 16 8.20 -6.37 13.41
CA GLU A 16 7.49 -5.62 14.44
C GLU A 16 7.41 -4.11 14.16
N HIS A 17 8.26 -3.57 13.28
CA HIS A 17 8.23 -2.18 12.85
C HIS A 17 7.24 -1.94 11.70
N GLY A 18 6.72 -3.02 11.11
CA GLY A 18 5.85 -2.99 9.94
C GLY A 18 6.65 -2.92 8.65
N ASP A 19 7.93 -3.27 8.65
CA ASP A 19 8.77 -3.35 7.46
C ASP A 19 8.63 -4.74 6.82
N VAL A 20 8.39 -4.77 5.50
CA VAL A 20 8.24 -6.03 4.76
C VAL A 20 9.53 -6.86 4.79
N VAL A 21 9.41 -8.15 5.08
CA VAL A 21 10.53 -9.11 5.14
C VAL A 21 10.35 -10.28 4.19
N ALA A 22 9.11 -10.53 3.77
CA ALA A 22 8.76 -11.44 2.70
C ALA A 22 7.49 -10.95 2.04
N ASP A 23 7.50 -10.87 0.71
CA ASP A 23 6.36 -10.49 -0.11
C ASP A 23 6.15 -11.60 -1.15
N ALA A 24 4.92 -12.08 -1.29
CA ALA A 24 4.56 -13.03 -2.32
C ALA A 24 4.00 -12.26 -3.51
N PRO A 25 4.54 -12.48 -4.73
CA PRO A 25 4.12 -11.71 -5.89
C PRO A 25 2.69 -12.07 -6.30
N GLY A 26 1.79 -11.10 -6.19
CA GLY A 26 0.68 -10.92 -7.13
C GLY A 26 1.01 -9.71 -8.01
N ILE A 27 0.26 -8.61 -7.91
CA ILE A 27 0.63 -7.37 -8.62
C ILE A 27 1.80 -6.67 -7.91
N ALA A 28 2.90 -6.48 -8.65
CA ALA A 28 4.16 -5.95 -8.13
C ALA A 28 4.05 -4.53 -7.53
N VAL A 29 3.03 -3.75 -7.90
CA VAL A 29 2.81 -2.39 -7.39
C VAL A 29 2.34 -2.36 -5.92
N PHE A 30 1.97 -3.50 -5.34
CA PHE A 30 1.62 -3.57 -3.91
C PHE A 30 2.85 -3.72 -3.00
N THR A 31 4.00 -4.05 -3.57
CA THR A 31 5.28 -3.97 -2.87
C THR A 31 5.50 -2.53 -2.40
N ARG A 32 5.89 -2.35 -1.13
CA ARG A 32 6.01 -1.06 -0.43
C ARG A 32 4.70 -0.27 -0.18
N ALA A 33 3.56 -0.73 -0.71
CA ALA A 33 2.25 -0.14 -0.42
C ALA A 33 1.67 -0.68 0.91
N ASN A 34 1.86 -1.99 1.16
CA ASN A 34 1.29 -2.66 2.32
C ASN A 34 1.95 -2.27 3.65
N ASP A 35 3.28 -2.18 3.70
CA ASP A 35 4.05 -1.69 4.85
C ASP A 35 3.74 -0.22 5.16
N PHE A 36 3.61 0.64 4.14
CA PHE A 36 3.15 2.02 4.33
C PHE A 36 1.76 2.04 5.00
N GLY A 37 0.81 1.25 4.50
CA GLY A 37 -0.52 1.13 5.06
C GLY A 37 -0.54 0.61 6.50
N ILE A 38 0.26 -0.41 6.81
CA ILE A 38 0.40 -0.90 8.18
C ILE A 38 0.94 0.20 9.09
N LYS A 39 2.02 0.90 8.68
CA LYS A 39 2.61 1.98 9.50
C LYS A 39 1.61 3.11 9.75
N LYS A 40 0.85 3.52 8.73
CA LYS A 40 -0.24 4.51 8.89
C LYS A 40 -1.35 4.02 9.82
N ALA A 41 -1.74 2.76 9.71
CA ALA A 41 -2.71 2.18 10.64
C ALA A 41 -2.20 2.20 12.09
N LEU A 42 -0.92 1.86 12.31
CA LEU A 42 -0.30 1.89 13.64
C LEU A 42 -0.19 3.30 14.22
N GLU A 43 0.11 4.30 13.41
CA GLU A 43 0.07 5.72 13.79
C GLU A 43 -1.34 6.12 14.26
N PHE A 44 -2.39 5.61 13.61
CA PHE A 44 -3.78 5.94 13.91
C PHE A 44 -4.34 5.20 15.13
N VAL A 45 -4.17 3.88 15.22
CA VAL A 45 -4.80 3.07 16.28
C VAL A 45 -3.96 2.95 17.56
N GLY A 46 -2.68 3.29 17.51
CA GLY A 46 -1.74 3.09 18.62
C GLY A 46 -1.29 1.64 18.76
N ARG A 47 0.03 1.41 18.87
CA ARG A 47 0.64 0.07 18.98
C ARG A 47 0.19 -0.67 20.24
N GLU A 48 -0.07 0.07 21.31
CA GLU A 48 -0.53 -0.42 22.60
C GLU A 48 -1.99 -0.93 22.60
N THR A 49 -2.75 -0.70 21.52
CA THR A 49 -4.12 -1.19 21.38
C THR A 49 -4.21 -2.52 20.63
N LEU A 50 -3.10 -2.99 20.07
CA LEU A 50 -3.03 -4.26 19.35
C LEU A 50 -3.18 -5.42 20.33
N ARG A 51 -4.07 -6.37 20.02
CA ARG A 51 -4.25 -7.58 20.83
C ARG A 51 -4.06 -8.84 19.96
N PRO A 52 -3.61 -9.96 20.54
CA PRO A 52 -3.60 -11.25 19.85
C PRO A 52 -5.00 -11.56 19.28
N GLY A 53 -5.07 -11.92 18.00
CA GLY A 53 -6.33 -12.23 17.32
C GLY A 53 -7.10 -11.02 16.77
N ASP A 54 -6.60 -9.78 16.94
CA ASP A 54 -7.13 -8.65 16.20
C ASP A 54 -6.83 -8.79 14.70
N ILE A 55 -7.78 -8.41 13.84
CA ILE A 55 -7.59 -8.32 12.39
C ILE A 55 -8.21 -7.01 11.91
N PHE A 56 -7.45 -6.24 11.15
CA PHE A 56 -7.80 -4.89 10.72
C PHE A 56 -8.08 -4.83 9.23
N LEU A 57 -8.94 -3.90 8.83
CA LEU A 57 -9.29 -3.53 7.46
C LEU A 57 -8.94 -2.06 7.23
N LEU A 58 -8.14 -1.79 6.21
CA LEU A 58 -7.74 -0.46 5.80
C LEU A 58 -7.96 -0.27 4.28
N ASN A 59 -8.89 0.60 3.90
CA ASN A 59 -9.06 1.01 2.50
C ASN A 59 -9.12 2.53 2.31
N TYR A 60 -8.85 3.31 3.36
CA TYR A 60 -8.73 4.76 3.21
C TYR A 60 -7.50 5.11 2.36
N SER A 61 -7.72 5.53 1.11
CA SER A 61 -6.73 5.51 0.02
C SER A 61 -5.40 6.18 0.37
N TYR A 62 -5.46 7.32 1.05
CA TYR A 62 -4.31 8.11 1.48
C TYR A 62 -3.39 7.36 2.46
N TRP A 63 -3.90 6.33 3.13
CA TRP A 63 -3.15 5.46 4.02
C TRP A 63 -2.91 4.09 3.38
N SER A 64 -3.95 3.49 2.79
CA SER A 64 -3.87 2.15 2.18
C SER A 64 -2.98 2.13 0.94
N SER A 65 -2.57 3.26 0.36
CA SER A 65 -1.68 3.31 -0.80
C SER A 65 -2.29 2.71 -2.08
N ALA A 66 -3.61 2.67 -2.17
CA ALA A 66 -4.36 2.28 -3.37
C ALA A 66 -5.77 2.87 -3.30
N HIS A 67 -6.56 2.71 -4.35
CA HIS A 67 -7.96 3.13 -4.37
C HIS A 67 -8.83 2.35 -3.36
N ALA A 68 -10.03 2.84 -3.11
CA ALA A 68 -10.94 2.31 -2.08
C ALA A 68 -11.32 0.83 -2.28
N LEU A 69 -11.26 0.32 -3.53
CA LEU A 69 -11.53 -1.08 -3.88
C LEU A 69 -10.37 -2.05 -3.64
N ASP A 70 -9.23 -1.59 -3.13
CA ASP A 70 -8.07 -2.43 -2.80
C ASP A 70 -7.84 -2.49 -1.27
N PRO A 71 -8.80 -3.02 -0.48
CA PRO A 71 -8.67 -3.09 0.96
C PRO A 71 -7.44 -3.90 1.39
N LEU A 72 -6.64 -3.31 2.28
CA LEU A 72 -5.58 -3.98 3.00
C LEU A 72 -6.14 -4.59 4.28
N VAL A 73 -6.08 -5.92 4.38
CA VAL A 73 -6.32 -6.65 5.63
C VAL A 73 -4.99 -7.01 6.26
N PHE A 74 -4.84 -6.75 7.55
CA PHE A 74 -3.61 -7.11 8.27
C PHE A 74 -3.88 -7.58 9.70
N MET A 75 -2.97 -8.42 10.21
CA MET A 75 -3.05 -9.02 11.54
C MET A 75 -1.73 -8.83 12.28
N PRO A 76 -1.72 -8.23 13.49
CA PRO A 76 -0.55 -8.27 14.36
C PRO A 76 -0.28 -9.69 14.86
N ILE A 77 0.95 -10.14 14.68
CA ILE A 77 1.41 -11.47 15.07
C ILE A 77 2.01 -11.38 16.46
N HIS A 78 1.40 -12.07 17.42
CA HIS A 78 1.88 -12.14 18.80
C HIS A 78 2.36 -13.56 19.13
N ASP A 79 3.43 -13.67 19.93
CA ASP A 79 3.84 -14.89 20.62
C ASP A 79 3.85 -14.61 22.13
N GLY A 80 2.80 -15.09 22.81
CA GLY A 80 2.44 -14.59 24.14
C GLY A 80 2.07 -13.10 24.10
N ASP A 81 2.65 -12.31 25.00
CA ASP A 81 2.42 -10.86 25.07
C ASP A 81 3.36 -10.06 24.14
N ARG A 82 4.21 -10.72 23.35
CA ARG A 82 5.21 -10.05 22.51
C ARG A 82 4.69 -9.93 21.09
N LEU A 83 4.63 -8.69 20.58
CA LEU A 83 4.46 -8.42 19.15
C LEU A 83 5.73 -8.85 18.40
N VAL A 84 5.56 -9.71 17.41
CA VAL A 84 6.65 -10.28 16.58
C VAL A 84 6.66 -9.66 15.18
N GLY A 85 5.50 -9.25 14.67
CA GLY A 85 5.39 -8.71 13.32
C GLY A 85 3.94 -8.60 12.86
N PHE A 86 3.74 -8.55 11.54
CA PHE A 86 2.42 -8.48 10.93
C PHE A 86 2.31 -9.42 9.73
N ALA A 87 1.13 -9.97 9.51
CA ALA A 87 0.76 -10.58 8.24
C ALA A 87 -0.23 -9.64 7.53
N SER A 88 -0.09 -9.50 6.21
CA SER A 88 -0.98 -8.67 5.41
C SER A 88 -1.45 -9.38 4.16
N CYS A 89 -2.67 -9.06 3.73
CA CYS A 89 -3.23 -9.48 2.46
C CYS A 89 -4.04 -8.32 1.88
N ARG A 90 -3.79 -7.97 0.62
CA ARG A 90 -4.60 -7.05 -0.17
C ARG A 90 -5.26 -7.83 -1.30
N ILE A 91 -6.50 -7.50 -1.58
CA ILE A 91 -7.30 -8.04 -2.68
C ILE A 91 -8.11 -6.91 -3.27
N HIS A 92 -8.23 -6.87 -4.60
CA HIS A 92 -9.21 -6.03 -5.27
C HIS A 92 -10.63 -6.60 -5.10
N VAL A 93 -11.50 -5.84 -4.45
CA VAL A 93 -12.94 -6.16 -4.32
C VAL A 93 -13.75 -5.36 -5.32
N LEU A 94 -14.85 -5.92 -5.80
CA LEU A 94 -15.60 -5.30 -6.92
C LEU A 94 -16.56 -4.18 -6.51
N ASP A 95 -16.90 -4.10 -5.22
CA ASP A 95 -17.87 -3.14 -4.74
C ASP A 95 -17.72 -2.86 -3.25
N LEU A 96 -17.51 -1.59 -2.92
CA LEU A 96 -17.50 -1.00 -1.58
C LEU A 96 -18.18 0.37 -1.62
N LYS A 97 -19.43 0.40 -2.12
CA LYS A 97 -20.32 1.58 -2.05
C LYS A 97 -19.91 2.80 -2.90
N GLN A 98 -18.93 2.67 -3.78
CA GLN A 98 -18.55 3.70 -4.74
C GLN A 98 -19.73 4.05 -5.68
N LYS A 99 -19.75 5.27 -6.24
CA LYS A 99 -20.93 5.83 -6.92
C LYS A 99 -21.42 4.97 -8.09
N ASP A 100 -20.48 4.37 -8.83
CA ASP A 100 -20.74 3.49 -9.98
C ASP A 100 -20.36 2.05 -9.69
N PRO A 101 -20.97 1.05 -10.35
CA PRO A 101 -20.50 -0.33 -10.25
C PRO A 101 -19.10 -0.47 -10.89
N GLY A 102 -18.15 -1.10 -10.18
CA GLY A 102 -16.78 -1.25 -10.65
C GLY A 102 -15.98 0.04 -10.50
N TYR A 103 -15.24 0.42 -11.55
CA TYR A 103 -14.36 1.58 -11.52
C TYR A 103 -15.13 2.90 -11.62
N VAL A 104 -14.75 3.87 -10.78
CA VAL A 104 -15.23 5.26 -10.88
C VAL A 104 -14.21 6.08 -11.65
N VAL A 105 -14.58 6.56 -12.83
CA VAL A 105 -13.62 7.18 -13.78
C VAL A 105 -13.76 8.69 -13.90
N ASP A 106 -14.74 9.26 -13.20
CA ASP A 106 -15.17 10.67 -13.26
C ASP A 106 -15.50 11.21 -11.85
N SER A 107 -14.95 10.62 -10.78
CA SER A 107 -15.05 11.21 -9.45
C SER A 107 -14.25 12.51 -9.39
N THR A 108 -14.83 13.51 -8.74
CA THR A 108 -14.21 14.81 -8.44
C THR A 108 -13.98 15.00 -6.94
N ASP A 109 -14.44 14.04 -6.13
CA ASP A 109 -14.33 14.03 -4.68
C ASP A 109 -14.26 12.58 -4.18
N MET A 110 -13.37 12.30 -3.24
CA MET A 110 -13.21 10.99 -2.61
C MET A 110 -14.50 10.38 -2.05
N TYR A 111 -15.50 11.18 -1.66
CA TYR A 111 -16.76 10.67 -1.14
C TYR A 111 -17.63 9.99 -2.21
N GLN A 112 -17.25 10.13 -3.49
CA GLN A 112 -17.84 9.38 -4.60
C GLN A 112 -17.22 7.98 -4.77
N GLU A 113 -16.11 7.70 -4.08
CA GLU A 113 -15.27 6.51 -4.29
C GLU A 113 -15.54 5.37 -3.31
N GLY A 114 -16.53 5.55 -2.43
CA GLY A 114 -17.09 4.48 -1.61
C GLY A 114 -16.97 4.70 -0.12
N ILE A 115 -17.12 3.60 0.62
CA ILE A 115 -17.03 3.60 2.08
C ILE A 115 -15.58 3.36 2.53
N PHE A 116 -15.12 4.17 3.49
CA PHE A 116 -13.76 4.10 4.01
C PHE A 116 -13.69 3.49 5.41
N PHE A 117 -12.72 2.61 5.60
CA PHE A 117 -12.36 1.95 6.84
C PHE A 117 -10.93 2.35 7.22
N PRO A 118 -10.74 3.26 8.18
CA PRO A 118 -9.43 3.78 8.59
C PRO A 118 -8.78 2.86 9.64
N ALA A 119 -8.40 1.63 9.24
CA ALA A 119 -7.92 0.56 10.15
C ALA A 119 -8.99 0.06 11.13
N THR A 120 -10.16 -0.30 10.59
CA THR A 120 -11.29 -0.85 11.34
C THR A 120 -11.05 -2.32 11.72
N ARG A 121 -11.35 -2.72 12.97
CA ARG A 121 -11.25 -4.12 13.39
C ARG A 121 -12.37 -4.97 12.78
N LEU A 122 -12.01 -5.88 11.87
CA LEU A 122 -12.87 -6.98 11.40
C LEU A 122 -13.00 -8.08 12.45
N TYR A 123 -11.91 -8.34 13.18
CA TYR A 123 -11.92 -9.26 14.31
C TYR A 123 -11.29 -8.55 15.51
N ARG A 124 -11.89 -8.74 16.68
CA ARG A 124 -11.37 -8.28 17.97
C ARG A 124 -11.06 -9.49 18.82
N ALA A 125 -9.78 -9.71 19.13
CA ALA A 125 -9.32 -10.87 19.90
C ALA A 125 -9.88 -12.22 19.40
N GLY A 126 -9.93 -12.42 18.08
CA GLY A 126 -10.42 -13.65 17.45
C GLY A 126 -11.94 -13.71 17.26
N VAL A 127 -12.71 -12.72 17.72
CA VAL A 127 -14.17 -12.65 17.55
C VAL A 127 -14.50 -11.71 16.39
N ALA A 128 -15.31 -12.18 15.44
CA ALA A 128 -15.76 -11.39 14.30
C ALA A 128 -16.59 -10.18 14.76
N ASN A 129 -16.40 -9.04 14.09
CA ASN A 129 -17.18 -7.83 14.33
C ASN A 129 -18.35 -7.78 13.34
N ASP A 130 -19.47 -8.39 13.72
CA ASP A 130 -20.64 -8.53 12.84
C ASP A 130 -21.22 -7.20 12.40
N ASP A 131 -21.12 -6.14 13.21
CA ASP A 131 -21.58 -4.80 12.83
C ASP A 131 -20.84 -4.27 11.61
N VAL A 132 -19.51 -4.43 11.57
CA VAL A 132 -18.68 -4.01 10.43
C VAL A 132 -19.03 -4.83 9.19
N PHE A 133 -19.16 -6.15 9.33
CA PHE A 133 -19.56 -6.99 8.21
C PHE A 133 -20.98 -6.67 7.71
N ASN A 134 -21.91 -6.32 8.58
CA ASN A 134 -23.27 -5.90 8.21
C ASN A 134 -23.27 -4.57 7.45
N LEU A 135 -22.45 -3.61 7.87
CA LEU A 135 -22.28 -2.35 7.13
C LEU A 135 -21.73 -2.61 5.72
N ILE A 136 -20.78 -3.52 5.56
CA ILE A 136 -20.24 -3.89 4.24
C ILE A 136 -21.29 -4.60 3.40
N ARG A 137 -22.03 -5.56 3.98
CA ARG A 137 -23.10 -6.30 3.28
C ARG A 137 -24.17 -5.38 2.71
N VAL A 138 -24.71 -4.47 3.52
CA VAL A 138 -25.83 -3.62 3.08
C VAL A 138 -25.41 -2.55 2.07
N ASN A 139 -24.12 -2.19 2.06
CA ASN A 139 -23.59 -1.16 1.17
C ASN A 139 -22.92 -1.72 -0.10
N SER A 140 -22.77 -3.04 -0.22
CA SER A 140 -22.24 -3.68 -1.42
C SER A 140 -23.37 -4.10 -2.37
N ARG A 141 -23.19 -3.85 -3.67
CA ARG A 141 -24.00 -4.42 -4.77
C ARG A 141 -23.80 -5.93 -4.91
N MET A 142 -22.72 -6.47 -4.36
CA MET A 142 -22.30 -7.87 -4.46
C MET A 142 -21.87 -8.44 -3.10
N PRO A 143 -22.76 -8.44 -2.09
CA PRO A 143 -22.40 -8.66 -0.69
C PRO A 143 -21.74 -10.01 -0.43
N GLU A 144 -22.24 -11.09 -1.04
CA GLU A 144 -21.68 -12.43 -0.86
C GLU A 144 -20.24 -12.52 -1.37
N ARG A 145 -19.94 -11.86 -2.51
CA ARG A 145 -18.61 -11.82 -3.11
C ARG A 145 -17.66 -10.95 -2.29
N THR A 146 -18.06 -9.71 -1.98
CA THR A 146 -17.24 -8.79 -1.17
C THR A 146 -16.90 -9.42 0.19
N ILE A 147 -17.86 -10.06 0.86
CA ILE A 147 -17.61 -10.73 2.15
C ILE A 147 -16.73 -11.97 1.96
N GLY A 148 -16.95 -12.76 0.89
CA GLY A 148 -16.10 -13.89 0.55
C GLY A 148 -14.64 -13.50 0.35
N ASP A 149 -14.38 -12.42 -0.38
CA ASP A 149 -13.03 -11.90 -0.62
C ASP A 149 -12.37 -11.41 0.69
N LEU A 150 -13.09 -10.65 1.52
CA LEU A 150 -12.58 -10.23 2.85
C LEU A 150 -12.26 -11.44 3.75
N GLN A 151 -13.10 -12.48 3.73
CA GLN A 151 -12.86 -13.72 4.49
C GLN A 151 -11.67 -14.52 3.93
N ALA A 152 -11.42 -14.46 2.62
CA ALA A 152 -10.21 -15.02 2.02
C ALA A 152 -8.96 -14.28 2.52
N GLN A 153 -8.99 -12.94 2.59
CA GLN A 153 -7.88 -12.15 3.16
C GLN A 153 -7.64 -12.49 4.64
N VAL A 154 -8.71 -12.61 5.44
CA VAL A 154 -8.66 -13.03 6.85
C VAL A 154 -7.97 -14.40 6.98
N SER A 155 -8.34 -15.36 6.13
CA SER A 155 -7.75 -16.69 6.10
C SER A 155 -6.26 -16.67 5.73
N ALA A 156 -5.87 -15.79 4.81
CA ALA A 156 -4.48 -15.61 4.41
C ALA A 156 -3.62 -15.05 5.55
N VAL A 157 -4.07 -13.99 6.23
CA VAL A 157 -3.29 -13.39 7.34
C VAL A 157 -3.20 -14.31 8.55
N LEU A 158 -4.26 -15.07 8.86
CA LEU A 158 -4.24 -16.12 9.89
C LEU A 158 -3.20 -17.21 9.58
N SER A 159 -3.12 -17.63 8.32
CA SER A 159 -2.16 -18.64 7.88
C SER A 159 -0.71 -18.14 8.00
N GLY A 160 -0.45 -16.89 7.60
CA GLY A 160 0.85 -16.24 7.77
C GLY A 160 1.25 -16.11 9.25
N ALA A 161 0.34 -15.61 10.08
CA ALA A 161 0.55 -15.47 11.52
C ALA A 161 0.91 -16.81 12.18
N ARG A 162 0.17 -17.88 11.86
CA ARG A 162 0.45 -19.23 12.38
C ARG A 162 1.87 -19.70 12.04
N ARG A 163 2.32 -19.51 10.80
CA ARG A 163 3.66 -19.93 10.36
C ARG A 163 4.77 -19.16 11.08
N VAL A 164 4.60 -17.86 11.28
CA VAL A 164 5.57 -17.04 12.03
C VAL A 164 5.64 -17.49 13.50
N VAL A 165 4.50 -17.73 14.15
CA VAL A 165 4.46 -18.23 15.53
C VAL A 165 5.11 -19.61 15.67
N GLU A 166 4.95 -20.50 14.69
CA GLU A 166 5.67 -21.79 14.69
C GLU A 166 7.19 -21.61 14.61
N MET A 167 7.66 -20.62 13.84
CA MET A 167 9.08 -20.27 13.80
C MET A 167 9.57 -19.73 15.15
N THR A 168 8.80 -18.85 15.80
CA THR A 168 9.19 -18.29 17.10
C THR A 168 9.17 -19.34 18.21
N ARG A 169 8.22 -20.28 18.18
CA ARG A 169 8.20 -21.42 19.12
C ARG A 169 9.39 -22.35 18.94
N ARG A 170 9.85 -22.55 17.70
CA ARG A 170 10.99 -23.43 17.39
C ARG A 170 12.34 -22.80 17.70
N TYR A 171 12.52 -21.52 17.37
CA TYR A 171 13.83 -20.86 17.42
C TYR A 171 13.93 -19.77 18.48
N GLY A 172 12.82 -19.37 19.09
CA GLY A 172 12.74 -18.26 20.04
C GLY A 172 12.51 -16.91 19.34
N VAL A 173 11.69 -16.05 19.95
CA VAL A 173 11.41 -14.69 19.46
C VAL A 173 12.68 -13.87 19.18
N PRO A 174 13.72 -13.85 20.06
CA PRO A 174 14.92 -13.05 19.80
C PRO A 174 15.66 -13.47 18.53
N VAL A 175 15.73 -14.78 18.26
CA VAL A 175 16.42 -15.31 17.07
C VAL A 175 15.65 -14.97 15.80
N VAL A 176 14.32 -15.12 15.82
CA VAL A 176 13.48 -14.77 14.67
C VAL A 176 13.59 -13.27 14.35
N ARG A 177 13.47 -12.38 15.34
CA ARG A 177 13.63 -10.92 15.13
C ARG A 177 15.01 -10.56 14.58
N ALA A 178 16.07 -11.16 15.11
CA ALA A 178 17.42 -10.96 14.59
C ALA A 178 17.56 -11.41 13.12
N ALA A 179 16.92 -12.53 12.74
CA ALA A 179 16.91 -13.00 11.36
C ALA A 179 16.15 -12.04 10.42
N LEU A 180 15.00 -11.52 10.86
CA LEU A 180 14.21 -10.54 10.09
C LEU A 180 15.01 -9.25 9.85
N ALA A 181 15.68 -8.74 10.87
CA ALA A 181 16.58 -7.59 10.74
C ALA A 181 17.74 -7.88 9.78
N ALA A 182 18.39 -9.05 9.90
CA ALA A 182 19.49 -9.44 9.04
C ALA A 182 19.09 -9.58 7.56
N ILE A 183 17.86 -10.04 7.28
CA ILE A 183 17.28 -10.10 5.93
C ILE A 183 17.19 -8.68 5.34
N ASN A 184 16.64 -7.74 6.10
CA ASN A 184 16.55 -6.34 5.67
C ASN A 184 17.94 -5.71 5.46
N ASP A 185 18.87 -5.89 6.40
CA ASP A 185 20.22 -5.37 6.24
C ASP A 185 20.94 -5.98 5.03
N HIS A 186 20.69 -7.24 4.73
CA HIS A 186 21.22 -7.87 3.51
C HIS A 186 20.62 -7.25 2.25
N GLY A 187 19.30 -7.05 2.21
CA GLY A 187 18.63 -6.39 1.08
C GLY A 187 19.18 -5.00 0.79
N GLU A 188 19.52 -4.23 1.84
CA GLU A 188 20.17 -2.92 1.71
C GLU A 188 21.57 -3.04 1.09
N ARG A 189 22.40 -3.95 1.60
CA ARG A 189 23.76 -4.13 1.07
C ARG A 189 23.75 -4.47 -0.42
N LEU A 190 22.81 -5.33 -0.84
CA LEU A 190 22.63 -5.69 -2.24
C LEU A 190 22.19 -4.48 -3.09
N ALA A 191 21.20 -3.73 -2.60
CA ALA A 191 20.71 -2.54 -3.28
C ALA A 191 21.78 -1.45 -3.44
N ARG A 192 22.56 -1.18 -2.38
CA ARG A 192 23.68 -0.23 -2.43
C ARG A 192 24.77 -0.68 -3.40
N SER A 193 25.18 -1.95 -3.33
CA SER A 193 26.18 -2.49 -4.27
C SER A 193 25.75 -2.41 -5.73
N ALA A 194 24.45 -2.52 -6.02
CA ALA A 194 23.90 -2.33 -7.35
C ALA A 194 23.80 -0.85 -7.74
N LEU A 195 23.37 0.02 -6.82
CA LEU A 195 23.33 1.47 -7.00
C LEU A 195 24.71 2.05 -7.37
N ASP A 196 25.78 1.53 -6.78
CA ASP A 196 27.18 1.93 -7.09
C ASP A 196 27.52 1.76 -8.57
N ARG A 197 26.87 0.83 -9.27
CA ARG A 197 27.10 0.52 -10.68
C ARG A 197 26.23 1.32 -11.63
N LEU A 198 25.21 2.01 -11.13
CA LEU A 198 24.35 2.87 -11.93
C LEU A 198 25.10 4.16 -12.30
N PRO A 199 24.84 4.74 -13.50
CA PRO A 199 25.44 6.00 -13.88
C PRO A 199 25.05 7.08 -12.87
N LYS A 200 26.01 7.91 -12.47
CA LYS A 200 25.78 9.04 -11.58
C LYS A 200 25.40 10.28 -12.39
N GLY A 201 24.40 11.02 -11.92
CA GLY A 201 23.91 12.18 -12.64
C GLY A 201 22.44 12.48 -12.35
N THR A 202 21.90 13.42 -13.12
CA THR A 202 20.52 13.86 -13.02
C THR A 202 19.86 13.85 -14.40
N TRP A 203 18.69 13.23 -14.49
CA TRP A 203 17.88 13.14 -15.70
C TRP A 203 16.48 13.69 -15.43
N ARG A 204 15.86 14.24 -16.46
CA ARG A 204 14.49 14.79 -16.39
C ARG A 204 13.65 14.20 -17.49
N ALA A 205 12.40 13.89 -17.16
CA ALA A 205 11.37 13.48 -18.11
C ALA A 205 10.05 14.16 -17.73
N THR A 206 9.28 14.51 -18.74
CA THR A 206 7.91 15.00 -18.61
C THR A 206 7.04 14.16 -19.51
N ASP A 207 5.92 13.70 -18.98
CA ASP A 207 4.92 12.93 -19.71
C ASP A 207 3.53 13.55 -19.50
N ILE A 208 2.60 13.22 -20.39
CA ILE A 208 1.28 13.85 -20.47
C ILE A 208 0.20 12.77 -20.55
N LEU A 209 -0.78 12.84 -19.65
CA LEU A 209 -2.02 12.07 -19.72
C LEU A 209 -3.04 12.82 -20.58
N ASP A 210 -3.80 12.08 -21.40
CA ASP A 210 -4.76 12.68 -22.34
C ASP A 210 -5.90 13.44 -21.64
N SER A 211 -6.39 12.91 -20.51
CA SER A 211 -7.38 13.58 -19.66
C SER A 211 -7.38 13.06 -18.21
N ASP A 212 -8.12 13.74 -17.34
CA ASP A 212 -8.40 13.28 -15.98
C ASP A 212 -9.74 12.52 -15.83
N GLY A 213 -10.43 12.24 -16.95
CA GLY A 213 -11.74 11.58 -16.97
C GLY A 213 -12.94 12.49 -16.69
N VAL A 214 -12.72 13.74 -16.24
CA VAL A 214 -13.75 14.74 -16.00
C VAL A 214 -13.72 15.83 -17.07
N GLU A 215 -12.52 16.37 -17.34
CA GLU A 215 -12.24 17.34 -18.40
C GLU A 215 -11.54 16.63 -19.56
N LEU A 216 -12.33 16.02 -20.45
CA LEU A 216 -11.84 15.11 -21.49
C LEU A 216 -10.90 15.75 -22.54
N ASP A 217 -10.97 17.07 -22.70
CA ASP A 217 -10.15 17.82 -23.67
C ASP A 217 -8.90 18.45 -23.01
N ARG A 218 -8.67 18.18 -21.72
CA ARG A 218 -7.58 18.79 -20.93
C ARG A 218 -6.59 17.74 -20.49
N THR A 219 -5.37 17.86 -20.98
CA THR A 219 -4.27 16.98 -20.59
C THR A 219 -3.78 17.22 -19.16
N VAL A 220 -3.13 16.22 -18.55
CA VAL A 220 -2.50 16.33 -17.21
C VAL A 220 -1.00 16.02 -17.29
N THR A 221 -0.18 16.92 -16.77
CA THR A 221 1.28 16.81 -16.85
C THR A 221 1.89 16.11 -15.64
N MET A 222 2.79 15.15 -15.90
CA MET A 222 3.63 14.51 -14.88
C MET A 222 5.11 14.82 -15.17
N SER A 223 5.85 15.28 -14.17
CA SER A 223 7.27 15.61 -14.33
C SER A 223 8.11 14.88 -13.29
N ALA A 224 9.14 14.18 -13.74
CA ALA A 224 10.09 13.47 -12.87
C ALA A 224 11.52 13.96 -13.12
N THR A 225 12.24 14.23 -12.03
CA THR A 225 13.69 14.40 -12.01
C THR A 225 14.29 13.24 -11.23
N VAL A 226 15.15 12.44 -11.86
CA VAL A 226 15.86 11.34 -11.21
C VAL A 226 17.31 11.73 -11.01
N THR A 227 17.80 11.72 -9.77
CA THR A 227 19.21 11.94 -9.43
C THR A 227 19.81 10.70 -8.79
N ILE A 228 20.91 10.20 -9.33
CA ILE A 228 21.64 9.05 -8.79
C ILE A 228 22.97 9.53 -8.25
N THR A 229 23.17 9.37 -6.95
CA THR A 229 24.43 9.66 -6.24
C THR A 229 25.11 8.36 -5.82
N ASP A 230 26.23 8.47 -5.11
CA ASP A 230 26.88 7.31 -4.47
C ASP A 230 26.07 6.76 -3.29
N GLU A 231 25.18 7.57 -2.70
CA GLU A 231 24.46 7.21 -1.47
C GLU A 231 23.01 6.76 -1.72
N GLU A 232 22.33 7.39 -2.69
CA GLU A 232 20.91 7.17 -2.95
C GLU A 232 20.51 7.42 -4.42
N MET A 233 19.36 6.86 -4.81
CA MET A 233 18.59 7.32 -5.95
C MET A 233 17.45 8.20 -5.44
N VAL A 234 17.33 9.40 -5.99
CA VAL A 234 16.27 10.37 -5.68
C VAL A 234 15.33 10.45 -6.87
N ILE A 235 14.06 10.14 -6.67
CA ILE A 235 13.01 10.34 -7.67
C ILE A 235 12.13 11.50 -7.19
N ASP A 236 12.24 12.64 -7.87
CA ASP A 236 11.55 13.88 -7.52
C ASP A 236 10.43 14.19 -8.53
N TRP A 237 9.19 14.18 -8.04
CA TRP A 237 7.98 14.47 -8.80
C TRP A 237 7.53 15.93 -8.71
N THR A 238 8.33 16.80 -8.09
CA THR A 238 8.08 18.25 -8.04
C THR A 238 7.91 18.80 -9.45
N GLY A 239 6.86 19.61 -9.65
CA GLY A 239 6.46 20.12 -10.96
C GLY A 239 5.48 19.23 -11.73
N SER A 240 5.05 18.10 -11.14
CA SER A 240 3.83 17.42 -11.58
C SER A 240 2.60 18.28 -11.27
N GLU A 241 1.56 18.11 -12.07
CA GLU A 241 0.40 19.00 -12.02
C GLU A 241 -0.35 18.95 -10.68
N MET A 242 -0.81 20.13 -10.23
CA MET A 242 -1.58 20.30 -8.99
C MET A 242 -3.06 20.03 -9.21
N TRP A 243 -3.83 19.82 -8.15
CA TRP A 243 -5.28 19.65 -8.19
C TRP A 243 -6.01 21.01 -8.21
N ALA A 244 -7.08 21.13 -9.00
CA ALA A 244 -7.96 22.30 -9.10
C ALA A 244 -9.14 22.30 -8.11
N GLY A 245 -9.25 21.29 -7.25
CA GLY A 245 -10.39 21.17 -6.35
C GLY A 245 -10.48 22.26 -5.27
N PRO A 246 -11.49 22.19 -4.38
CA PRO A 246 -11.79 23.25 -3.40
C PRO A 246 -10.63 23.62 -2.46
N THR A 247 -9.68 22.71 -2.27
CA THR A 247 -8.47 22.93 -1.44
C THR A 247 -7.19 23.02 -2.28
N GLY A 248 -7.31 23.06 -3.61
CA GLY A 248 -6.23 23.17 -4.58
C GLY A 248 -5.97 24.60 -5.05
N ASP A 249 -5.14 24.76 -6.08
CA ASP A 249 -4.77 26.07 -6.63
C ASP A 249 -5.78 26.65 -7.65
N GLY A 250 -6.82 25.86 -7.97
CA GLY A 250 -7.91 26.23 -8.87
C GLY A 250 -7.61 26.14 -10.36
N THR A 251 -6.43 25.66 -10.77
CA THR A 251 -6.00 25.63 -12.20
C THR A 251 -5.55 24.25 -12.71
N GLY A 252 -5.45 23.30 -11.79
CA GLY A 252 -5.09 21.89 -11.99
C GLY A 252 -6.13 20.92 -12.56
N PHE A 253 -5.82 19.63 -12.46
CA PHE A 253 -6.74 18.53 -12.78
C PHE A 253 -7.80 18.37 -11.68
N ARG A 254 -8.88 17.63 -11.96
CA ARG A 254 -10.01 17.43 -11.02
C ARG A 254 -10.37 15.96 -10.80
N GLY A 255 -10.17 15.12 -11.79
CA GLY A 255 -10.62 13.72 -11.80
C GLY A 255 -9.72 12.74 -11.01
N PRO A 256 -10.09 11.43 -10.99
CA PRO A 256 -9.56 10.43 -10.05
C PRO A 256 -8.15 9.92 -10.31
N ILE A 257 -7.37 10.58 -11.14
CA ILE A 257 -6.06 10.08 -11.59
C ILE A 257 -4.91 10.27 -10.58
N ALA A 258 -5.17 10.89 -9.43
CA ALA A 258 -4.12 11.19 -8.46
C ALA A 258 -3.71 9.97 -7.65
N LEU A 259 -2.41 9.76 -7.50
CA LEU A 259 -1.87 8.69 -6.67
C LEU A 259 -1.80 9.12 -5.19
N PRO A 260 -2.32 8.31 -4.26
CA PRO A 260 -1.96 8.41 -2.85
C PRO A 260 -0.44 8.34 -2.65
N LEU A 261 0.11 9.06 -1.66
CA LEU A 261 1.56 9.11 -1.42
C LEU A 261 2.21 7.71 -1.41
N GLY A 262 1.66 6.77 -0.64
CA GLY A 262 2.23 5.44 -0.54
C GLY A 262 2.22 4.66 -1.87
N LYS A 263 1.29 4.95 -2.78
CA LYS A 263 1.27 4.38 -4.14
C LYS A 263 2.41 4.95 -4.99
N THR A 264 2.67 6.26 -4.89
CA THR A 264 3.84 6.91 -5.52
C THR A 264 5.15 6.30 -5.01
N LEU A 265 5.26 6.09 -3.70
CA LEU A 265 6.42 5.42 -3.10
C LEU A 265 6.58 3.98 -3.61
N ALA A 266 5.49 3.23 -3.70
CA ALA A 266 5.49 1.86 -4.20
C ALA A 266 5.90 1.76 -5.68
N PHE A 267 5.37 2.65 -6.52
CA PHE A 267 5.76 2.74 -7.93
C PHE A 267 7.25 3.05 -8.10
N CYS A 268 7.75 4.07 -7.39
CA CYS A 268 9.18 4.41 -7.37
C CYS A 268 10.05 3.26 -6.88
N SER A 269 9.57 2.53 -5.86
CA SER A 269 10.23 1.36 -5.31
C SER A 269 10.34 0.24 -6.33
N LEU A 270 9.28 -0.01 -7.12
CA LEU A 270 9.30 -1.00 -8.19
C LEU A 270 10.35 -0.67 -9.26
N VAL A 271 10.40 0.59 -9.71
CA VAL A 271 11.42 1.06 -10.66
C VAL A 271 12.83 0.89 -10.08
N PHE A 272 13.05 1.32 -8.85
CA PHE A 272 14.33 1.17 -8.16
C PHE A 272 14.75 -0.31 -8.05
N LYS A 273 13.81 -1.20 -7.67
CA LYS A 273 14.06 -2.64 -7.56
C LYS A 273 14.47 -3.23 -8.90
N ALA A 274 13.76 -2.87 -9.98
CA ALA A 274 14.04 -3.36 -11.33
C ALA A 274 15.45 -2.98 -11.80
N LEU A 275 15.92 -1.77 -11.44
CA LEU A 275 17.25 -1.28 -11.80
C LEU A 275 18.38 -1.83 -10.92
N THR A 276 18.08 -2.24 -9.69
CA THR A 276 19.13 -2.60 -8.71
C THR A 276 19.17 -4.07 -8.35
N THR A 277 18.04 -4.64 -7.92
CA THR A 277 17.99 -5.99 -7.35
C THR A 277 16.83 -6.82 -7.94
N PRO A 278 16.62 -6.86 -9.26
CA PRO A 278 15.40 -7.46 -9.85
C PRO A 278 15.17 -8.93 -9.45
N GLU A 279 16.25 -9.69 -9.26
CA GLU A 279 16.20 -11.13 -8.99
C GLU A 279 16.13 -11.51 -7.51
N THR A 280 16.21 -10.54 -6.59
CA THR A 280 16.20 -10.83 -5.14
C THR A 280 14.79 -10.68 -4.59
N PRO A 281 14.42 -11.45 -3.54
CA PRO A 281 13.17 -11.23 -2.83
C PRO A 281 12.98 -9.77 -2.41
N VAL A 282 11.74 -9.34 -2.36
CA VAL A 282 11.34 -8.00 -1.89
C VAL A 282 11.44 -7.94 -0.38
N VAL A 283 12.29 -7.05 0.11
CA VAL A 283 12.46 -6.74 1.53
C VAL A 283 12.60 -5.23 1.71
N ALA A 284 12.15 -4.69 2.86
CA ALA A 284 12.16 -3.25 3.12
C ALA A 284 13.56 -2.63 2.97
N GLY A 285 14.59 -3.41 3.31
CA GLY A 285 15.98 -3.03 3.15
C GLY A 285 16.39 -2.67 1.71
N ASN A 286 15.77 -3.29 0.69
CA ASN A 286 16.12 -3.02 -0.71
C ASN A 286 15.95 -1.56 -1.09
N PHE A 287 15.07 -0.82 -0.41
CA PHE A 287 14.71 0.54 -0.80
C PHE A 287 15.21 1.58 0.20
N ARG A 288 16.05 1.21 1.17
CA ARG A 288 16.74 2.18 2.05
C ARG A 288 17.58 3.21 1.28
N PRO A 289 18.23 2.89 0.14
CA PRO A 289 18.92 3.89 -0.69
C PRO A 289 18.02 4.53 -1.76
N LEU A 290 16.70 4.55 -1.57
CA LEU A 290 15.75 5.26 -2.42
C LEU A 290 15.10 6.38 -1.63
N ARG A 291 15.10 7.58 -2.20
CA ARG A 291 14.33 8.71 -1.71
C ARG A 291 13.35 9.19 -2.76
N VAL A 292 12.12 9.46 -2.35
CA VAL A 292 11.07 9.97 -3.23
C VAL A 292 10.63 11.34 -2.72
N VAL A 293 10.55 12.29 -3.62
CA VAL A 293 10.09 13.66 -3.35
C VAL A 293 8.86 13.92 -4.20
N THR A 294 7.88 14.60 -3.62
CA THR A 294 6.62 14.96 -4.29
C THR A 294 5.96 16.13 -3.53
N GLN A 295 4.95 16.75 -4.12
CA GLN A 295 4.24 17.91 -3.57
C GLN A 295 2.81 17.51 -3.18
N PRO A 296 2.39 17.65 -1.90
CA PRO A 296 1.01 17.40 -1.49
C PRO A 296 0.02 18.19 -2.35
N GLY A 297 -1.01 17.52 -2.87
CA GLY A 297 -1.97 18.12 -3.80
C GLY A 297 -1.62 17.97 -5.27
N SER A 298 -0.47 17.39 -5.61
CA SER A 298 -0.14 17.02 -7.00
C SER A 298 -0.76 15.67 -7.39
N VAL A 299 -0.79 15.39 -8.70
CA VAL A 299 -1.19 14.08 -9.25
C VAL A 299 -0.35 12.92 -8.70
N MET A 300 0.85 13.20 -8.17
CA MET A 300 1.74 12.21 -7.55
C MET A 300 1.67 12.20 -6.01
N HIS A 301 0.77 12.96 -5.38
CA HIS A 301 0.57 12.99 -3.93
C HIS A 301 -0.82 13.54 -3.59
N ALA A 302 -1.82 12.68 -3.70
CA ALA A 302 -3.19 13.01 -3.32
C ALA A 302 -3.31 13.31 -1.82
N VAL A 303 -4.11 14.32 -1.48
CA VAL A 303 -4.53 14.68 -0.12
C VAL A 303 -6.06 14.78 -0.07
N PRO A 304 -6.71 14.50 1.07
CA PRO A 304 -8.16 14.63 1.16
C PRO A 304 -8.64 16.06 0.83
N PRO A 305 -9.75 16.25 0.09
CA PRO A 305 -10.68 15.22 -0.40
C PRO A 305 -10.47 14.81 -1.88
N MET A 306 -9.24 14.86 -2.39
CA MET A 306 -8.94 14.51 -3.79
C MET A 306 -9.43 13.09 -4.15
N PRO A 307 -10.06 12.90 -5.32
CA PRO A 307 -10.37 11.57 -5.84
C PRO A 307 -9.09 10.80 -6.22
N THR A 308 -9.08 9.48 -6.02
CA THR A 308 -7.89 8.60 -6.09
C THR A 308 -8.19 7.21 -6.66
N PHE A 309 -9.26 7.10 -7.46
CA PHE A 309 -9.76 5.82 -7.95
C PHE A 309 -8.85 5.16 -8.99
#